data_AF-A0A1G2WMM4-F1
#
_entry.id   AF-A0A1G2WMM4-F1
#
_cell.length_a   1.000
_cell.length_b   1.000
_cell.length_c   1.000
_cell.angle_alpha   90.00
_cell.angle_beta   90.00
_cell.angle_gamma   90.00
#
_symmetry.space_group_name_H-M   'P 1'
#
loop_
_entity.id
_entity.type
_entity.pdbx_description
1 polymer ?
#
loop_
_entity_poly.entity_id
_entity_poly.type
_entity_poly.pdbx_seq_one_letter_code
_entity_poly.pdbx_strand_id
1 'polypeptide(L)'
;MVHRFVDMTLEDFIDGMQYVYDHIYAGDNLRLRFRNSIKTTKNPRNSMFAFRVGSDWKQVFEQVLQNLKELYDSGDYYKDWYKSNAVTVTKPVMETVST
;
A
#
# COMPACT_ATOMS: atom_id res chain seq x y z
N MET A 1 19.33 -9.00 -9.71
CA MET A 1 17.90 -9.05 -10.07
C MET A 1 17.35 -7.65 -9.78
N VAL A 2 16.83 -6.93 -10.77
CA VAL A 2 16.26 -5.58 -10.57
C VAL A 2 14.74 -5.76 -10.53
N HIS A 3 14.14 -5.62 -9.35
CA HIS A 3 12.68 -5.63 -9.22
C HIS A 3 12.15 -4.30 -9.76
N ARG A 4 11.51 -4.34 -10.92
CA ARG A 4 10.87 -3.17 -11.52
C ARG A 4 9.37 -3.25 -11.27
N PHE A 5 8.74 -2.11 -10.99
CA PHE A 5 7.29 -2.03 -10.79
C PHE A 5 6.48 -2.51 -12.01
N VAL A 6 7.07 -2.55 -13.21
CA VAL A 6 6.41 -3.05 -14.43
C VAL A 6 6.10 -4.54 -14.39
N ASP A 7 6.81 -5.30 -13.54
CA ASP A 7 6.65 -6.76 -13.43
C ASP A 7 5.71 -7.14 -12.26
N MET A 8 5.12 -6.16 -11.57
CA MET A 8 4.26 -6.34 -10.39
C MET A 8 2.78 -6.22 -10.79
N THR A 9 1.94 -7.14 -10.34
CA THR A 9 0.49 -7.03 -10.54
C THR A 9 -0.10 -5.93 -9.66
N LEU A 10 -1.31 -5.44 -10.00
CA LEU A 10 -2.00 -4.49 -9.13
C LEU A 10 -2.31 -5.10 -7.75
N GLU A 11 -2.60 -6.40 -7.70
CA GLU A 11 -2.83 -7.16 -6.46
C GLU A 11 -1.58 -7.18 -5.59
N ASP A 12 -0.43 -7.59 -6.14
CA ASP A 12 0.86 -7.59 -5.42
C ASP A 12 1.24 -6.19 -4.91
N PHE A 13 0.91 -5.16 -5.69
CA PHE A 13 1.14 -3.78 -5.29
C PHE A 13 0.22 -3.36 -4.13
N ILE A 14 -1.06 -3.70 -4.19
CA ILE A 14 -2.03 -3.45 -3.11
C ILE A 14 -1.59 -4.15 -1.82
N ASP A 15 -1.15 -5.41 -1.92
CA ASP A 15 -0.66 -6.19 -0.78
C ASP A 15 0.60 -5.57 -0.18
N GLY A 16 1.54 -5.13 -1.01
CA GLY A 16 2.72 -4.39 -0.57
C GLY A 16 2.35 -3.08 0.15
N MET A 17 1.38 -2.34 -0.38
CA MET A 17 0.90 -1.11 0.24
C MET A 17 0.18 -1.38 1.57
N GLN A 18 -0.64 -2.43 1.64
CA GLN A 18 -1.30 -2.87 2.88
C GLN A 18 -0.29 -3.27 3.94
N TYR A 19 0.75 -4.03 3.56
CA TYR A 19 1.84 -4.40 4.45
C TYR A 19 2.52 -3.16 5.05
N VAL A 20 2.81 -2.14 4.23
CA VAL A 20 3.40 -0.87 4.69
C VAL A 20 2.47 -0.14 5.65
N TYR A 21 1.17 -0.07 5.33
CA TYR A 21 0.20 0.58 6.21
C TYR A 21 0.16 -0.10 7.58
N ASP A 22 0.06 -1.43 7.59
CA ASP A 22 -0.07 -2.22 8.81
C ASP A 22 1.16 -2.08 9.72
N HIS A 23 2.36 -2.01 9.13
CA HIS A 23 3.61 -1.97 9.89
C HIS A 23 4.06 -0.55 10.25
N ILE A 24 3.58 0.48 9.57
CA ILE A 24 4.01 1.87 9.82
C ILE A 24 2.93 2.69 10.53
N TYR A 25 1.68 2.58 10.09
CA TYR A 25 0.61 3.52 10.44
C TYR A 25 -0.51 2.89 11.26
N ALA A 26 -0.77 1.60 11.11
CA ALA A 26 -1.84 0.92 11.82
C ALA A 26 -1.53 0.68 13.31
N GLY A 27 -2.60 0.57 14.10
CA GLY A 27 -2.53 0.29 15.53
C GLY A 27 -1.61 1.25 16.30
N ASP A 28 -0.67 0.67 17.06
CA ASP A 28 0.29 1.41 17.87
C ASP A 28 1.67 1.57 17.22
N ASN A 29 1.86 1.12 15.98
CA ASN A 29 3.17 1.14 15.32
C ASN A 29 3.73 2.55 15.17
N LEU A 30 2.89 3.52 14.79
CA LEU A 30 3.31 4.92 14.70
C LEU A 30 3.76 5.48 16.07
N ARG A 31 3.03 5.13 17.14
CA ARG A 31 3.38 5.53 18.51
C ARG A 31 4.67 4.84 18.99
N LEU A 32 4.84 3.56 18.67
CA LEU A 32 6.05 2.81 18.98
C LEU A 32 7.28 3.43 18.30
N ARG A 33 7.17 3.77 17.01
CA ARG A 33 8.23 4.47 16.26
C ARG A 33 8.57 5.82 16.89
N PHE A 34 7.58 6.59 17.32
CA PHE A 34 7.80 7.83 18.06
C PHE A 34 8.56 7.61 19.38
N ARG A 35 8.14 6.64 20.19
CA ARG A 35 8.82 6.31 21.46
C ARG A 35 10.26 5.87 21.22
N ASN A 36 10.51 5.07 20.19
CA ASN A 36 11.85 4.63 19.80
C ASN A 36 12.70 5.81 19.30
N SER A 37 12.13 6.71 18.50
CA SER A 37 12.80 7.92 18.02
C SER A 37 13.29 8.80 19.17
N ILE A 38 12.49 9.00 20.22
CA ILE A 38 12.90 9.75 21.40
C ILE A 38 14.10 9.08 22.09
N LYS A 39 14.03 7.76 22.29
CA LYS A 39 15.09 7.00 22.96
C LYS A 39 16.41 7.06 22.18
N THR A 40 16.36 6.93 20.87
CA THR A 40 17.55 6.89 20.01
C THR A 40 18.16 8.28 19.78
N THR A 41 17.32 9.28 19.46
CA THR A 41 17.82 10.60 19.06
C THR A 41 18.04 11.55 20.24
N LYS A 42 17.42 11.28 21.39
CA LYS A 42 17.32 12.20 22.54
C LYS A 42 16.80 13.60 22.16
N ASN A 43 16.10 13.71 21.02
CA ASN A 43 15.52 14.95 20.53
C ASN A 43 13.98 14.82 20.47
N PRO A 44 13.27 15.20 21.55
CA PRO A 44 11.83 15.07 21.61
C PRO A 44 11.10 15.98 20.62
N ARG A 45 11.65 17.16 20.30
CA ARG A 45 11.01 18.11 19.38
C ARG A 45 10.97 17.56 17.96
N ASN A 46 12.10 17.07 17.46
CA ASN A 46 12.16 16.45 16.12
C ASN A 46 11.33 15.16 16.07
N SER A 47 11.35 14.36 17.14
CA SER A 47 10.52 13.16 17.22
C SER A 47 9.02 13.49 17.17
N MET A 48 8.60 14.57 17.84
CA MET A 48 7.20 15.00 17.82
C MET A 48 6.78 15.54 16.45
N PHE A 49 7.66 16.28 15.78
CA PHE A 49 7.44 16.73 14.40
C PHE A 49 7.24 15.54 13.46
N ALA A 50 8.14 14.55 13.50
CA ALA A 50 8.03 13.35 12.69
C ALA A 50 6.77 12.53 13.00
N PHE A 51 6.36 12.46 14.28
CA PHE A 51 5.12 11.80 14.68
C PHE A 51 3.88 12.50 14.10
N ARG A 52 3.82 13.84 14.13
CA ARG A 52 2.71 14.59 13.53
C ARG A 52 2.64 14.38 12.02
N VAL A 53 3.76 14.53 11.33
CA VAL A 53 3.85 14.25 9.90
C VAL A 53 3.37 12.83 9.60
N GLY A 54 3.86 11.83 10.34
CA GLY A 54 3.40 10.45 10.17
C GLY A 54 1.91 10.24 10.46
N SER A 55 1.32 11.01 11.38
CA SER A 55 -0.11 10.97 11.67
C SER A 55 -0.95 11.56 10.54
N ASP A 56 -0.50 12.64 9.92
CA ASP A 56 -1.18 13.24 8.76
C ASP A 56 -1.11 12.29 7.56
N TRP A 57 0.05 11.67 7.33
CA TRP A 57 0.25 10.68 6.28
C TRP A 57 -0.61 9.43 6.43
N LYS A 58 -1.01 9.06 7.66
CA LYS A 58 -1.89 7.91 7.88
C LYS A 58 -3.18 8.01 7.05
N GLN A 59 -3.84 9.16 7.09
CA GLN A 59 -5.11 9.37 6.38
C GLN A 59 -4.92 9.34 4.86
N VAL A 60 -3.85 10.00 4.39
CA VAL A 60 -3.50 10.00 2.96
C VAL A 60 -3.24 8.58 2.47
N PHE A 61 -2.47 7.81 3.24
CA PHE A 61 -2.13 6.43 2.89
C PHE A 61 -3.36 5.52 2.88
N GLU A 62 -4.24 5.67 3.87
CA GLU A 62 -5.51 4.93 3.94
C GLU A 62 -6.40 5.23 2.74
N GLN A 63 -6.52 6.50 2.33
CA GLN A 63 -7.28 6.88 1.14
C GLN A 63 -6.67 6.31 -0.14
N VAL A 64 -5.34 6.38 -0.30
CA VAL A 64 -4.67 5.79 -1.47
C VAL A 64 -4.96 4.29 -1.55
N LEU A 65 -4.86 3.59 -0.43
CA LEU A 65 -5.10 2.16 -0.36
C LEU A 65 -6.55 1.80 -0.68
N GLN A 66 -7.51 2.58 -0.18
CA GLN A 66 -8.92 2.44 -0.52
C GLN A 66 -9.15 2.63 -2.03
N ASN A 67 -8.58 3.70 -2.62
CA ASN A 67 -8.71 3.96 -4.05
C ASN A 67 -8.11 2.84 -4.91
N LEU A 68 -7.00 2.23 -4.47
CA LEU A 68 -6.39 1.11 -5.19
C LEU A 68 -7.28 -0.14 -5.16
N LYS A 69 -7.92 -0.43 -4.02
CA LYS A 69 -8.89 -1.52 -3.90
C LYS A 69 -10.11 -1.29 -4.78
N GLU A 70 -10.67 -0.08 -4.78
CA GLU A 70 -11.78 0.29 -5.67
C GLU A 70 -11.41 0.17 -7.15
N LEU A 71 -10.20 0.59 -7.51
CA LEU A 71 -9.68 0.42 -8.87
C LEU A 71 -9.54 -1.05 -9.26
N TYR A 72 -9.08 -1.91 -8.35
CA TYR A 72 -9.02 -3.35 -8.56
C TYR A 72 -10.42 -3.96 -8.74
N ASP A 73 -11.35 -3.66 -7.83
CA ASP A 73 -12.72 -4.18 -7.81
C ASP A 73 -13.53 -3.73 -9.05
N SER A 74 -13.29 -2.52 -9.54
CA SER A 74 -13.92 -2.01 -10.77
C SER A 74 -13.51 -2.77 -12.04
N GLY A 75 -12.34 -3.42 -12.00
CA GLY A 75 -11.69 -4.03 -13.16
C GLY A 75 -11.18 -3.03 -14.21
N ASP A 76 -11.29 -1.72 -13.97
CA ASP A 76 -10.94 -0.68 -14.95
C ASP A 76 -9.44 -0.64 -15.24
N TYR A 77 -8.60 -0.94 -14.22
CA TYR A 77 -7.16 -1.07 -14.41
C TYR A 77 -6.80 -2.04 -15.55
N TYR A 78 -7.48 -3.18 -15.59
CA TYR A 78 -7.25 -4.21 -16.59
C TYR A 78 -7.87 -3.84 -17.94
N LYS A 79 -9.00 -3.12 -17.97
CA LYS A 79 -9.64 -2.68 -19.22
C LYS A 79 -8.71 -1.82 -20.06
N ASP A 80 -7.92 -0.95 -19.43
CA ASP A 80 -7.01 -0.05 -20.15
C ASP A 80 -5.61 -0.65 -20.33
N TRP A 81 -5.13 -1.46 -19.39
CA TRP A 81 -3.88 -2.22 -19.54
C TRP A 81 -3.91 -3.15 -20.77
N TYR A 82 -5.03 -3.86 -20.98
CA TYR A 82 -5.20 -4.79 -22.11
C TYR A 82 -5.57 -4.12 -23.44
N LYS A 83 -5.90 -2.82 -23.46
CA LYS A 83 -6.04 -2.07 -24.73
C LYS A 83 -4.70 -1.60 -25.29
N SER A 84 -3.69 -1.41 -24.44
CA SER A 84 -2.41 -0.81 -24.85
C SER A 84 -1.34 -1.83 -25.27
N ASN A 85 -1.45 -3.10 -24.84
CA ASN A 85 -0.41 -4.10 -25.10
C ASN A 85 -0.96 -5.34 -25.81
N ALA A 86 -0.38 -5.62 -26.98
CA ALA A 86 -0.46 -6.87 -27.73
C ALA A 86 0.19 -8.05 -26.98
N VAL A 87 -0.19 -8.27 -25.71
CA VAL A 87 0.32 -9.34 -24.86
C VAL A 87 -0.87 -10.13 -24.32
N THR A 88 -0.98 -11.39 -24.75
CA THR A 88 -1.95 -12.36 -24.23
C THR A 88 -1.59 -12.71 -22.80
N VAL A 89 -2.29 -12.15 -21.82
CA VAL A 89 -2.27 -12.63 -20.45
C VAL A 89 -3.49 -13.52 -20.24
N THR A 90 -3.24 -14.76 -19.85
CA THR A 90 -4.27 -15.72 -19.43
C THR A 90 -4.92 -15.20 -18.15
N LYS A 91 -6.23 -14.90 -18.22
CA LYS A 91 -7.01 -14.51 -17.04
C LYS A 91 -6.87 -15.59 -15.95
N PRO A 92 -6.67 -15.24 -14.67
CA PRO A 92 -6.84 -16.20 -13.60
C PRO A 92 -8.32 -16.61 -13.58
N VAL A 93 -8.56 -17.91 -13.61
CA VAL A 93 -9.89 -18.49 -13.50
C VAL A 93 -10.39 -18.17 -12.11
N MET A 94 -11.35 -17.24 -12.00
CA MET A 94 -12.16 -17.15 -10.79
C MET A 94 -13.02 -18.42 -10.77
N GLU A 95 -12.61 -19.40 -9.97
CA GLU A 95 -13.44 -20.56 -9.65
C GLU A 95 -14.66 -20.05 -8.86
N THR A 96 -15.79 -19.94 -9.55
CA THR A 96 -17.09 -19.81 -8.90
C THR A 96 -17.37 -21.13 -8.18
N VAL A 97 -17.02 -21.20 -6.89
CA VAL A 97 -17.49 -22.26 -6.01
C VAL A 97 -18.99 -22.06 -5.81
N SER A 98 -19.79 -22.78 -6.60
CA SER A 98 -21.19 -23.02 -6.30
C SER A 98 -21.27 -24.28 -5.45
N THR A 99 -21.80 -24.16 -4.23
CA THR A 99 -22.37 -25.29 -3.48
C THR A 99 -23.57 -24.78 -2.71
#